data_AF-A0A1F9ZLK9-F1
#
_entry.id   AF-A0A1F9ZLK9-F1
#
_cell.length_a   1.000
_cell.length_b   1.000
_cell.length_c   1.000
_cell.angle_alpha   90.00
_cell.angle_beta   90.00
_cell.angle_gamma   90.00
#
_symmetry.space_group_name_H-M   'P 1'
#
loop_
_entity.id
_entity.type
_entity.pdbx_description
1 polymer ?
#
loop_
_entity_poly.entity_id
_entity_poly.type
_entity_poly.pdbx_seq_one_letter_code
_entity_poly.pdbx_strand_id
1 'polypeptide(L)'
;MMMVVNVSAFPPVTWQDGDEAAVFGHTFEEEYWTNSSIDVQNAAKDNLTFSASYVNYEDVQAFLLCLNMVENKNGTGTVPLQLFGLHYATPENREVFIGAQLAFLMVFNDTYNGTGPGKNGLPDPGHEDVSYVVPFGVGAALGGEYLPETHVRAVQKLGEGHYRFGIQYLNLYAFVSPNFLASALFRTGWIAKFSELTVDYEITMDNTTGVVKAETWYTIGQVTELWGVFLGIPFQLSPRDIPDTLGICAVHFVTVFTSKYQGPAMNQTGTTIDTDINAPVDDDIVLKVGDNSERAMQIGTRGTFDLVNETSGQVVKNDQPAMNAIVGAHAVDLLLVAWQLGFGAGAMSVFAYALSDYVQSKYSSPMDLAQRSLVPANEDGFNAYPMWYAVSFPEWNGYKVVHDPTYTAYTNMHLDDTSGTLNIGGLIVLMAIIVFIIAVVALVVTRRKGA
;
A
#
# COMPACT_ATOMS: atom_id res chain seq x y z
N MET A 1 -10.84 14.19 21.01
CA MET A 1 -10.13 14.29 19.71
C MET A 1 -9.14 13.13 19.68
N MET A 2 -9.49 12.05 19.00
CA MET A 2 -8.77 10.75 18.97
C MET A 2 -7.58 10.77 18.00
N MET A 3 -7.13 11.96 17.61
CA MET A 3 -6.29 12.21 16.43
C MET A 3 -4.80 11.91 16.65
N VAL A 4 -4.44 11.43 17.83
CA VAL A 4 -3.07 11.06 18.19
C VAL A 4 -3.14 9.75 18.96
N VAL A 5 -3.62 8.69 18.32
CA VAL A 5 -3.24 7.37 18.80
C VAL A 5 -1.74 7.31 18.54
N ASN A 6 -0.95 7.21 19.62
CA ASN A 6 0.50 7.05 19.51
C ASN A 6 0.77 5.60 19.10
N VAL A 7 0.36 5.22 17.88
CA VAL A 7 0.61 3.90 17.27
C VAL A 7 2.06 3.80 16.77
N SER A 8 2.93 4.75 17.15
CA SER A 8 4.31 4.87 16.65
C SER A 8 5.23 3.70 17.02
N ALA A 9 4.76 2.75 17.82
CA ALA A 9 5.50 1.55 18.17
C ALA A 9 4.54 0.36 18.26
N PHE A 10 4.38 -0.35 17.14
CA PHE A 10 3.91 -1.74 17.22
C PHE A 10 4.96 -2.52 18.04
N PRO A 11 4.59 -3.16 19.17
CA PRO A 11 5.53 -3.91 19.98
C PRO A 11 6.01 -5.17 19.24
N PRO A 12 7.12 -5.78 19.67
CA PRO A 12 7.89 -5.45 20.87
C PRO A 12 9.01 -4.42 20.62
N VAL A 13 9.42 -3.74 21.69
CA VAL A 13 10.54 -2.76 21.65
C VAL A 13 11.90 -3.49 21.52
N THR A 14 11.95 -4.74 21.96
CA THR A 14 13.10 -5.66 21.88
C THR A 14 12.64 -6.94 21.19
N TRP A 15 13.53 -7.58 20.43
CA TRP A 15 13.22 -8.84 19.75
C TRP A 15 14.35 -9.84 19.96
N GLN A 16 14.00 -11.09 20.24
CA GLN A 16 14.86 -12.27 20.25
C GLN A 16 14.23 -13.34 19.36
N ASP A 17 15.05 -14.19 18.74
CA ASP A 17 14.55 -15.31 17.94
C ASP A 17 13.62 -16.18 18.80
N GLY A 18 12.43 -16.49 18.28
CA GLY A 18 11.37 -17.18 19.01
C GLY A 18 10.30 -16.24 19.59
N ASP A 19 10.54 -14.94 19.66
CA ASP A 19 9.52 -13.96 20.12
C ASP A 19 8.30 -13.93 19.19
N GLU A 20 8.43 -14.34 17.92
CA GLU A 20 7.32 -14.46 16.99
C GLU A 20 6.20 -15.36 17.51
N ALA A 21 6.53 -16.46 18.20
CA ALA A 21 5.53 -17.35 18.77
C ALA A 21 4.74 -16.65 19.88
N ALA A 22 5.37 -15.75 20.64
CA ALA A 22 4.72 -14.99 21.70
C ALA A 22 3.90 -13.80 21.15
N VAL A 23 4.40 -13.14 20.11
CA VAL A 23 3.79 -11.94 19.52
C VAL A 23 2.65 -12.32 18.55
N PHE A 24 2.91 -13.26 17.65
CA PHE A 24 2.01 -13.65 16.58
C PHE A 24 1.28 -14.97 16.85
N GLY A 25 1.69 -15.76 17.86
CA GLY A 25 1.13 -17.09 18.08
C GLY A 25 1.59 -18.13 17.06
N HIS A 26 2.52 -17.76 16.20
CA HIS A 26 3.03 -18.52 15.05
C HIS A 26 4.51 -18.25 14.84
N THR A 27 5.20 -19.10 14.08
CA THR A 27 6.61 -18.90 13.73
C THR A 27 6.79 -18.51 12.27
N PHE A 28 7.93 -17.89 11.94
CA PHE A 28 8.31 -17.57 10.56
C PHE A 28 8.84 -18.79 9.79
N GLU A 29 9.01 -19.94 10.46
CA GLU A 29 9.31 -21.23 9.82
C GLU A 29 8.07 -21.85 9.15
N GLU A 30 6.86 -21.45 9.55
CA GLU A 30 5.62 -21.91 8.96
C GLU A 30 5.44 -21.32 7.54
N GLU A 31 4.97 -22.15 6.60
CA GLU A 31 4.74 -21.73 5.21
C GLU A 31 3.72 -20.60 5.11
N TYR A 32 2.65 -20.65 5.91
CA TYR A 32 1.69 -19.56 6.00
C TYR A 32 0.84 -19.65 7.26
N TRP A 33 0.37 -18.50 7.75
CA TRP A 33 -0.55 -18.43 8.88
C TRP A 33 -1.32 -17.11 8.92
N THR A 34 -2.38 -17.10 9.72
CA THR A 34 -3.10 -15.89 10.11
C THR A 34 -3.40 -15.92 11.60
N ASN A 35 -2.99 -14.88 12.31
CA ASN A 35 -3.54 -14.54 13.61
C ASN A 35 -4.56 -13.41 13.44
N SER A 36 -5.83 -13.70 13.74
CA SER A 36 -6.92 -12.73 13.59
C SER A 36 -7.01 -11.71 14.73
N SER A 37 -6.28 -11.90 15.83
CA SER A 37 -6.37 -11.04 17.02
C SER A 37 -5.07 -11.05 17.82
N ILE A 38 -4.31 -9.97 17.70
CA ILE A 38 -3.10 -9.69 18.46
C ILE A 38 -3.39 -8.44 19.30
N ASP A 39 -3.48 -8.64 20.61
CA ASP A 39 -3.76 -7.56 21.55
C ASP A 39 -2.46 -6.90 22.00
N VAL A 40 -2.42 -5.59 21.83
CA VAL A 40 -1.28 -4.72 22.10
C VAL A 40 -1.73 -3.58 22.99
N GLN A 41 -0.93 -3.23 23.98
CA GLN A 41 -1.11 -1.98 24.72
C GLN A 41 0.00 -0.99 24.36
N ASN A 42 -0.37 0.19 23.88
CA ASN A 42 0.61 1.22 23.52
C ASN A 42 1.13 1.96 24.78
N ALA A 43 2.12 2.84 24.59
CA ALA A 43 2.68 3.65 25.69
C ALA A 43 1.66 4.61 26.35
N ALA A 44 0.60 4.97 25.64
CA ALA A 44 -0.52 5.77 26.17
C ALA A 44 -1.55 4.94 26.97
N LYS A 45 -1.35 3.61 27.06
CA LYS A 45 -2.26 2.63 27.64
C LYS A 45 -3.58 2.47 26.88
N ASP A 46 -3.57 2.78 25.59
CA ASP A 46 -4.65 2.41 24.69
C ASP A 46 -4.50 0.93 24.33
N ASN A 47 -5.61 0.20 24.29
CA ASN A 47 -5.64 -1.17 23.81
C ASN A 47 -5.84 -1.15 22.29
N LEU A 48 -5.01 -1.88 21.59
CA LEU A 48 -5.02 -2.02 20.14
C LEU A 48 -5.16 -3.50 19.83
N THR A 49 -6.05 -3.85 18.91
CA THR A 49 -6.14 -5.20 18.38
C THR A 49 -5.75 -5.18 16.92
N PHE A 50 -4.76 -6.00 16.57
CA PHE A 50 -4.30 -6.19 15.21
C PHE A 50 -4.65 -7.58 14.69
N SER A 51 -4.59 -7.76 13.39
CA SER A 51 -4.44 -9.06 12.76
C SER A 51 -3.16 -9.10 11.95
N ALA A 52 -2.54 -10.27 11.87
CA ALA A 52 -1.35 -10.49 11.07
C ALA A 52 -1.53 -11.74 10.21
N SER A 53 -1.12 -11.66 8.95
CA SER A 53 -1.00 -12.79 8.04
C SER A 53 0.41 -12.86 7.50
N TYR A 54 0.89 -14.06 7.24
CA TYR A 54 2.25 -14.32 6.77
C TYR A 54 2.25 -15.47 5.78
N VAL A 55 3.14 -15.38 4.80
CA VAL A 55 3.47 -16.40 3.82
C VAL A 55 4.99 -16.44 3.67
N ASN A 56 5.56 -17.63 3.61
CA ASN A 56 6.95 -17.92 3.29
C ASN A 56 7.01 -19.00 2.22
N TYR A 57 7.63 -18.70 1.09
CA TYR A 57 7.82 -19.65 -0.01
C TYR A 57 9.14 -19.35 -0.71
N GLU A 58 10.05 -20.34 -0.71
CA GLU A 58 11.35 -20.26 -1.41
C GLU A 58 12.13 -18.97 -1.09
N ASP A 59 12.27 -18.66 0.20
CA ASP A 59 12.95 -17.48 0.75
C ASP A 59 12.33 -16.12 0.37
N VAL A 60 11.10 -16.12 -0.17
CA VAL A 60 10.26 -14.94 -0.30
C VAL A 60 9.19 -14.94 0.77
N GLN A 61 9.16 -13.87 1.57
CA GLN A 61 8.15 -13.68 2.61
C GLN A 61 7.20 -12.55 2.22
N ALA A 62 5.91 -12.77 2.44
CA ALA A 62 4.87 -11.76 2.35
C ALA A 62 4.11 -11.68 3.67
N PHE A 63 3.77 -10.48 4.10
CA PHE A 63 3.01 -10.28 5.33
C PHE A 63 1.99 -9.16 5.20
N LEU A 64 0.93 -9.25 6.00
CA LEU A 64 -0.09 -8.21 6.12
C LEU A 64 -0.38 -8.00 7.59
N LEU A 65 -0.20 -6.77 8.06
CA LEU A 65 -0.60 -6.33 9.40
C LEU A 65 -1.78 -5.36 9.25
N CYS A 66 -2.90 -5.63 9.91
CA CYS A 66 -4.08 -4.78 9.88
C CYS A 66 -4.50 -4.37 11.28
N LEU A 67 -4.88 -3.10 11.44
CA LEU A 67 -5.54 -2.63 12.67
C LEU A 67 -7.02 -3.02 12.61
N ASN A 68 -7.46 -3.78 13.61
CA ASN A 68 -8.86 -4.19 13.74
C ASN A 68 -9.62 -3.21 14.64
N MET A 69 -9.02 -2.80 15.76
CA MET A 69 -9.68 -1.99 16.77
C MET A 69 -8.68 -1.18 17.61
N VAL A 70 -9.13 -0.01 18.05
CA VAL A 70 -8.50 0.84 19.06
C VAL A 70 -9.51 1.12 20.16
N GLU A 71 -9.16 0.85 21.40
CA GLU A 71 -9.92 1.21 22.58
C GLU A 71 -9.08 2.11 23.48
N ASN A 72 -9.61 3.27 23.83
CA ASN A 72 -8.98 4.19 24.76
C ASN A 72 -9.99 4.84 25.69
N LYS A 73 -9.52 5.72 26.58
CA LYS A 73 -10.36 6.47 27.53
C LYS A 73 -11.50 7.28 26.89
N ASN A 74 -11.42 7.55 25.59
CA ASN A 74 -12.43 8.31 24.84
C ASN A 74 -13.40 7.41 24.05
N GLY A 75 -13.24 6.09 24.14
CA GLY A 75 -14.10 5.09 23.48
C GLY A 75 -13.33 4.16 22.55
N THR A 76 -14.12 3.36 21.82
CA THR A 76 -13.65 2.39 20.84
C THR A 76 -13.75 2.98 19.42
N GLY A 77 -12.84 2.58 18.54
CA GLY A 77 -12.81 2.98 17.14
C GLY A 77 -12.07 1.96 16.28
N THR A 78 -12.28 2.02 14.97
CA THR A 78 -11.49 1.26 13.99
C THR A 78 -11.02 2.22 12.94
N VAL A 79 -9.74 2.13 12.57
CA VAL A 79 -9.17 2.84 11.43
C VAL A 79 -8.71 1.77 10.45
N PRO A 80 -9.19 1.75 9.19
CA PRO A 80 -8.71 0.89 8.13
C PRO A 80 -7.25 1.19 7.81
N LEU A 81 -6.37 0.63 8.63
CA LEU A 81 -4.93 0.75 8.55
C LEU A 81 -4.40 -0.64 8.22
N GLN A 82 -3.69 -0.72 7.11
CA GLN A 82 -3.14 -1.96 6.60
C GLN A 82 -1.72 -1.72 6.14
N LEU A 83 -0.80 -2.59 6.53
CA LEU A 83 0.58 -2.62 6.09
C LEU A 83 0.80 -3.97 5.41
N PHE A 84 0.86 -3.96 4.08
CA PHE A 84 1.34 -5.09 3.29
C PHE A 84 2.85 -5.01 3.17
N GLY A 85 3.55 -6.13 3.27
CA GLY A 85 5.00 -6.16 3.10
C GLY A 85 5.51 -7.38 2.37
N LEU A 86 6.68 -7.21 1.74
CA LEU A 86 7.46 -8.23 1.06
C LEU A 86 8.90 -8.18 1.58
N HIS A 87 9.49 -9.35 1.77
CA HIS A 87 10.92 -9.56 2.04
C HIS A 87 11.45 -10.61 1.07
N TYR A 88 12.57 -10.32 0.44
CA TYR A 88 13.23 -11.18 -0.53
C TYR A 88 14.65 -10.69 -0.82
N ALA A 89 15.43 -11.53 -1.49
CA ALA A 89 16.67 -11.13 -2.13
C ALA A 89 16.47 -10.85 -3.63
N THR A 90 17.02 -9.73 -4.13
CA THR A 90 17.01 -9.36 -5.55
C THR A 90 17.94 -10.28 -6.37
N PRO A 91 17.88 -10.28 -7.72
CA PRO A 91 18.78 -11.07 -8.56
C PRO A 91 20.28 -10.90 -8.29
N GLU A 92 20.74 -9.75 -7.80
CA GLU A 92 22.14 -9.55 -7.38
C GLU A 92 22.38 -9.94 -5.90
N ASN A 93 21.49 -10.74 -5.31
CA ASN A 93 21.48 -11.19 -3.92
C ASN A 93 21.47 -10.04 -2.91
N ARG A 94 20.69 -8.98 -3.17
CA ARG A 94 20.52 -7.87 -2.23
C ARG A 94 19.24 -8.05 -1.46
N GLU A 95 19.33 -8.00 -0.13
CA GLU A 95 18.16 -8.10 0.72
C GLU A 95 17.32 -6.81 0.66
N VAL A 96 16.02 -6.98 0.42
CA VAL A 96 15.05 -5.91 0.30
C VAL A 96 13.80 -6.24 1.12
N PHE A 97 13.33 -5.22 1.83
CA PHE A 97 12.04 -5.18 2.49
C PHE A 97 11.23 -4.05 1.85
N ILE A 98 9.99 -4.33 1.43
CA ILE A 98 9.08 -3.32 0.91
C ILE A 98 7.81 -3.36 1.71
N GLY A 99 7.36 -2.22 2.21
CA GLY A 99 6.07 -2.04 2.85
C GLY A 99 5.20 -1.10 2.04
N ALA A 100 3.93 -1.45 1.84
CA ALA A 100 2.92 -0.59 1.28
C ALA A 100 1.76 -0.48 2.27
N GLN A 101 1.51 0.74 2.73
CA GLN A 101 0.46 1.03 3.68
C GLN A 101 -0.72 1.73 2.98
N LEU A 102 -1.95 1.28 3.20
CA LEU A 102 -3.13 2.08 2.85
C LEU A 102 -3.21 3.28 3.81
N ALA A 103 -3.01 4.48 3.27
CA ALA A 103 -2.97 5.70 4.07
C ALA A 103 -4.38 6.24 4.33
N PHE A 104 -5.12 6.53 3.28
CA PHE A 104 -6.50 7.03 3.34
C PHE A 104 -7.19 6.97 1.97
N LEU A 105 -8.49 7.21 1.97
CA LEU A 105 -9.25 7.47 0.75
C LEU A 105 -9.44 8.98 0.58
N MET A 106 -9.45 9.50 -0.64
CA MET A 106 -9.88 10.87 -0.94
C MET A 106 -11.01 10.85 -1.96
N VAL A 107 -11.93 11.80 -1.83
CA VAL A 107 -12.98 12.10 -2.82
C VAL A 107 -12.70 13.47 -3.38
N PHE A 108 -12.88 13.64 -4.69
CA PHE A 108 -12.60 14.88 -5.39
C PHE A 108 -13.61 15.12 -6.51
N ASN A 109 -13.67 16.35 -7.02
CA ASN A 109 -14.66 16.75 -8.00
C ASN A 109 -14.11 16.69 -9.43
N ASP A 110 -14.34 15.55 -10.08
CA ASP A 110 -14.00 15.21 -11.46
C ASP A 110 -14.92 15.90 -12.50
N THR A 111 -15.16 17.22 -12.37
CA THR A 111 -15.99 18.03 -13.31
C THR A 111 -15.18 18.73 -14.39
N TYR A 112 -13.87 18.65 -14.37
CA TYR A 112 -13.03 19.55 -15.15
C TYR A 112 -12.97 19.04 -16.62
N ASN A 113 -13.59 19.79 -17.54
CA ASN A 113 -14.02 19.40 -18.90
C ASN A 113 -12.94 19.22 -20.01
N GLY A 114 -12.07 18.22 -19.95
CA GLY A 114 -11.17 17.75 -21.06
C GLY A 114 -9.95 18.54 -21.61
N THR A 115 -9.58 19.76 -21.17
CA THR A 115 -8.30 20.47 -21.52
C THR A 115 -7.82 21.47 -20.42
N GLY A 116 -6.78 21.14 -19.62
CA GLY A 116 -6.26 21.96 -18.50
C GLY A 116 -5.86 21.16 -17.23
N PRO A 117 -5.15 21.78 -16.25
CA PRO A 117 -4.95 21.22 -14.89
C PRO A 117 -6.29 20.81 -14.24
N GLY A 118 -6.31 19.75 -13.44
CA GLY A 118 -7.54 19.17 -12.86
C GLY A 118 -8.37 18.25 -13.76
N LYS A 119 -7.93 17.95 -15.00
CA LYS A 119 -8.65 17.11 -16.00
C LYS A 119 -7.96 15.79 -16.29
N ASN A 120 -7.26 15.34 -15.29
CA ASN A 120 -6.41 14.17 -15.33
C ASN A 120 -7.06 12.99 -14.61
N GLY A 121 -8.32 13.11 -14.16
CA GLY A 121 -9.01 12.11 -13.33
C GLY A 121 -8.25 11.80 -12.04
N LEU A 122 -7.50 12.78 -11.53
CA LEU A 122 -6.69 12.68 -10.32
C LEU A 122 -7.14 13.74 -9.32
N PRO A 123 -6.95 13.49 -8.01
CA PRO A 123 -7.03 14.54 -7.02
C PRO A 123 -6.01 15.65 -7.37
N ASP A 124 -6.41 16.91 -7.51
CA ASP A 124 -5.56 18.09 -7.76
C ASP A 124 -5.74 19.13 -6.62
N PRO A 125 -5.20 18.84 -5.42
CA PRO A 125 -5.26 19.75 -4.28
C PRO A 125 -4.66 21.12 -4.63
N GLY A 126 -5.49 22.16 -4.60
CA GLY A 126 -5.11 23.53 -4.98
C GLY A 126 -5.82 24.04 -6.24
N HIS A 127 -6.32 23.14 -7.08
CA HIS A 127 -7.15 23.47 -8.26
C HIS A 127 -8.59 22.93 -8.16
N GLU A 128 -8.84 21.96 -7.29
CA GLU A 128 -10.18 21.43 -6.99
C GLU A 128 -10.44 21.17 -5.49
N ASP A 129 -11.71 20.96 -5.16
CA ASP A 129 -12.17 20.61 -3.82
C ASP A 129 -11.89 19.11 -3.55
N VAL A 130 -10.75 18.83 -2.94
CA VAL A 130 -10.41 17.48 -2.43
C VAL A 130 -10.92 17.32 -1.00
N SER A 131 -11.53 16.18 -0.71
CA SER A 131 -12.03 15.80 0.62
C SER A 131 -11.46 14.47 1.08
N TYR A 132 -10.88 14.43 2.27
CA TYR A 132 -10.41 13.20 2.91
C TYR A 132 -11.60 12.40 3.40
N VAL A 133 -11.58 11.10 3.15
CA VAL A 133 -12.53 10.14 3.71
C VAL A 133 -11.88 9.49 4.91
N VAL A 134 -12.38 9.87 6.08
CA VAL A 134 -11.74 9.62 7.35
C VAL A 134 -12.70 8.79 8.23
N PRO A 135 -12.47 7.48 8.37
CA PRO A 135 -13.33 6.58 9.12
C PRO A 135 -13.10 6.65 10.63
N PHE A 136 -13.11 7.85 11.22
CA PHE A 136 -13.05 8.03 12.67
C PHE A 136 -13.96 9.16 13.16
N GLY A 137 -14.36 9.10 14.42
CA GLY A 137 -15.01 10.22 15.12
C GLY A 137 -16.47 10.48 14.79
N VAL A 138 -17.10 9.65 13.93
CA VAL A 138 -18.50 9.77 13.51
C VAL A 138 -19.48 9.77 14.69
N GLY A 139 -19.23 8.94 15.70
CA GLY A 139 -20.08 8.84 16.90
C GLY A 139 -20.26 10.15 17.65
N ALA A 140 -19.25 11.04 17.64
CA ALA A 140 -19.32 12.35 18.28
C ALA A 140 -20.26 13.33 17.55
N ALA A 141 -20.57 13.09 16.27
CA ALA A 141 -21.46 13.93 15.48
C ALA A 141 -22.86 13.33 15.30
N LEU A 142 -22.97 12.01 15.12
CA LEU A 142 -24.26 11.35 14.95
C LEU A 142 -24.90 10.85 16.25
N GLY A 143 -24.17 10.89 17.37
CA GLY A 143 -24.69 10.47 18.68
C GLY A 143 -24.94 8.97 18.77
N GLY A 144 -23.86 8.19 18.86
CA GLY A 144 -23.92 6.73 18.98
C GLY A 144 -22.56 6.06 18.73
N GLU A 145 -22.56 4.73 18.69
CA GLU A 145 -21.39 3.93 18.29
C GLU A 145 -21.51 3.53 16.82
N TYR A 146 -20.51 3.93 16.02
CA TYR A 146 -20.47 3.72 14.57
C TYR A 146 -19.16 3.02 14.22
N LEU A 147 -19.03 1.79 14.73
CA LEU A 147 -17.87 0.95 14.49
C LEU A 147 -18.12 0.06 13.26
N PRO A 148 -17.16 -0.02 12.32
CA PRO A 148 -17.26 -1.01 11.26
C PRO A 148 -17.12 -2.43 11.84
N GLU A 149 -17.82 -3.39 11.24
CA GLU A 149 -17.58 -4.79 11.51
C GLU A 149 -16.33 -5.23 10.75
N THR A 150 -15.34 -5.78 11.46
CA THR A 150 -14.05 -6.14 10.87
C THR A 150 -13.94 -7.65 10.71
N HIS A 151 -13.64 -8.11 9.50
CA HIS A 151 -13.44 -9.52 9.17
C HIS A 151 -12.04 -9.73 8.59
N VAL A 152 -11.22 -10.47 9.33
CA VAL A 152 -9.90 -10.92 8.87
C VAL A 152 -10.09 -12.04 7.85
N ARG A 153 -9.48 -11.90 6.67
CA ARG A 153 -9.48 -12.94 5.63
C ARG A 153 -8.19 -13.71 5.73
N ALA A 154 -8.27 -14.86 6.40
CA ALA A 154 -7.12 -15.71 6.65
C ALA A 154 -6.44 -16.17 5.36
N VAL A 155 -5.14 -16.45 5.43
CA VAL A 155 -4.35 -16.94 4.30
C VAL A 155 -4.96 -18.22 3.73
N GLN A 156 -5.23 -18.18 2.44
CA GLN A 156 -5.66 -19.31 1.63
C GLN A 156 -4.54 -19.66 0.66
N LYS A 157 -4.02 -20.89 0.75
CA LYS A 157 -3.16 -21.46 -0.28
C LYS A 157 -4.03 -21.91 -1.46
N LEU A 158 -3.93 -21.19 -2.58
CA LEU A 158 -4.67 -21.46 -3.81
C LEU A 158 -3.92 -22.44 -4.72
N GLY A 159 -2.59 -22.51 -4.57
CA GLY A 159 -1.70 -23.38 -5.30
C GLY A 159 -0.28 -23.32 -4.73
N GLU A 160 0.65 -24.01 -5.38
CA GLU A 160 2.07 -23.87 -5.07
C GLU A 160 2.53 -22.45 -5.44
N GLY A 161 3.18 -21.75 -4.51
CA GLY A 161 3.57 -20.35 -4.67
C GLY A 161 2.38 -19.38 -4.83
N HIS A 162 1.12 -19.80 -4.59
CA HIS A 162 -0.07 -18.98 -4.85
C HIS A 162 -0.97 -18.87 -3.62
N TYR A 163 -1.13 -17.65 -3.10
CA TYR A 163 -1.81 -17.38 -1.84
C TYR A 163 -2.76 -16.19 -1.96
N ARG A 164 -3.79 -16.14 -1.10
CA ARG A 164 -4.66 -14.96 -0.96
C ARG A 164 -5.01 -14.69 0.49
N PHE A 165 -4.96 -13.43 0.91
CA PHE A 165 -5.36 -12.96 2.25
C PHE A 165 -5.70 -11.48 2.25
N GLY A 166 -6.38 -11.01 3.29
CA GLY A 166 -6.82 -9.62 3.32
C GLY A 166 -7.63 -9.26 4.55
N ILE A 167 -8.37 -8.16 4.44
CA ILE A 167 -9.28 -7.69 5.48
C ILE A 167 -10.50 -6.99 4.87
N GLN A 168 -11.63 -7.12 5.55
CA GLN A 168 -12.88 -6.48 5.17
C GLN A 168 -13.45 -5.67 6.35
N TYR A 169 -13.82 -4.43 6.08
CA TYR A 169 -14.52 -3.55 7.00
C TYR A 169 -15.94 -3.31 6.47
N LEU A 170 -16.96 -3.84 7.13
CA LEU A 170 -18.37 -3.61 6.76
C LEU A 170 -18.96 -2.43 7.51
N ASN A 171 -19.93 -1.75 6.89
CA ASN A 171 -20.61 -0.58 7.47
C ASN A 171 -19.62 0.52 7.90
N LEU A 172 -18.70 0.87 7.00
CA LEU A 172 -17.67 1.85 7.28
C LEU A 172 -18.25 3.27 7.25
N TYR A 173 -18.41 3.89 8.41
CA TYR A 173 -18.80 5.29 8.53
C TYR A 173 -17.55 6.18 8.49
N ALA A 174 -17.55 7.18 7.62
CA ALA A 174 -16.45 8.11 7.47
C ALA A 174 -16.93 9.55 7.37
N PHE A 175 -16.17 10.45 7.99
CA PHE A 175 -16.25 11.87 7.67
C PHE A 175 -15.64 12.12 6.30
N VAL A 176 -16.33 12.90 5.47
CA VAL A 176 -15.81 13.38 4.19
C VAL A 176 -15.65 14.89 4.32
N SER A 177 -14.40 15.35 4.30
CA SER A 177 -14.08 16.76 4.55
C SER A 177 -12.84 17.27 3.82
N PRO A 178 -12.88 18.50 3.28
CA PRO A 178 -11.70 19.16 2.70
C PRO A 178 -10.70 19.63 3.77
N ASN A 179 -11.10 19.68 5.03
CA ASN A 179 -10.21 20.03 6.13
C ASN A 179 -10.63 19.27 7.39
N PHE A 180 -9.99 18.12 7.62
CA PHE A 180 -10.31 17.25 8.73
C PHE A 180 -10.17 17.95 10.10
N LEU A 181 -9.24 18.90 10.26
CA LEU A 181 -9.07 19.68 11.50
C LEU A 181 -10.24 20.64 11.72
N ALA A 182 -10.63 21.39 10.69
CA ALA A 182 -11.77 22.30 10.75
C ALA A 182 -13.07 21.51 10.97
N SER A 183 -13.25 20.38 10.29
CA SER A 183 -14.40 19.50 10.51
C SER A 183 -14.41 18.87 11.89
N ALA A 184 -13.26 18.51 12.45
CA ALA A 184 -13.18 18.03 13.83
C ALA A 184 -13.54 19.13 14.86
N LEU A 185 -13.17 20.39 14.59
CA LEU A 185 -13.42 21.53 15.48
C LEU A 185 -14.85 22.08 15.36
N PHE A 186 -15.31 22.35 14.14
CA PHE A 186 -16.59 23.00 13.86
C PHE A 186 -17.71 22.01 13.57
N ARG A 187 -17.39 20.72 13.40
CA ARG A 187 -18.35 19.65 13.06
C ARG A 187 -19.19 20.05 11.85
N THR A 188 -18.52 20.41 10.78
CA THR A 188 -19.11 20.75 9.49
C THR A 188 -18.58 19.81 8.41
N GLY A 189 -19.40 19.46 7.42
CA GLY A 189 -19.01 18.58 6.31
C GLY A 189 -20.03 17.48 6.10
N TRP A 190 -19.55 16.31 5.68
CA TRP A 190 -20.40 15.17 5.37
C TRP A 190 -19.98 13.95 6.17
N ILE A 191 -20.93 13.08 6.44
CA ILE A 191 -20.68 11.72 6.93
C ILE A 191 -21.28 10.77 5.90
N ALA A 192 -20.50 9.83 5.41
CA ALA A 192 -20.92 8.80 4.48
C ALA A 192 -20.76 7.41 5.12
N LYS A 193 -21.72 6.53 4.90
CA LYS A 193 -21.63 5.12 5.23
C LYS A 193 -21.37 4.32 3.96
N PHE A 194 -20.19 3.74 3.86
CA PHE A 194 -19.84 2.77 2.83
C PHE A 194 -20.31 1.38 3.28
N SER A 195 -20.85 0.58 2.37
CA SER A 195 -21.27 -0.80 2.68
C SER A 195 -20.08 -1.66 3.10
N GLU A 196 -18.94 -1.50 2.43
CA GLU A 196 -17.70 -2.18 2.75
C GLU A 196 -16.44 -1.40 2.33
N LEU A 197 -15.32 -1.75 2.94
CA LEU A 197 -13.98 -1.56 2.40
C LEU A 197 -13.24 -2.89 2.54
N THR A 198 -13.03 -3.58 1.44
CA THR A 198 -12.26 -4.84 1.40
C THR A 198 -10.96 -4.60 0.64
N VAL A 199 -9.87 -5.15 1.18
CA VAL A 199 -8.57 -5.18 0.52
C VAL A 199 -8.05 -6.60 0.63
N ASP A 200 -7.98 -7.29 -0.50
CA ASP A 200 -7.38 -8.62 -0.60
C ASP A 200 -6.08 -8.53 -1.39
N TYR A 201 -5.06 -9.28 -0.97
CA TYR A 201 -3.80 -9.45 -1.69
C TYR A 201 -3.77 -10.87 -2.22
N GLU A 202 -3.60 -11.02 -3.52
CA GLU A 202 -3.35 -12.29 -4.18
C GLU A 202 -1.90 -12.34 -4.65
N ILE A 203 -1.15 -13.30 -4.11
CA ILE A 203 0.28 -13.37 -4.28
C ILE A 203 0.63 -14.62 -5.07
N THR A 204 1.35 -14.44 -6.16
CA THR A 204 1.92 -15.51 -6.98
C THR A 204 3.45 -15.37 -6.97
N MET A 205 4.15 -16.40 -6.52
CA MET A 205 5.59 -16.48 -6.41
C MET A 205 6.09 -17.54 -7.40
N ASP A 206 6.61 -17.10 -8.55
CA ASP A 206 7.09 -17.99 -9.60
C ASP A 206 8.60 -18.21 -9.46
N ASN A 207 8.96 -19.37 -8.90
CA ASN A 207 10.36 -19.79 -8.73
C ASN A 207 11.07 -19.98 -10.09
N THR A 208 10.33 -20.29 -11.17
CA THR A 208 10.91 -20.48 -12.51
C THR A 208 11.33 -19.17 -13.17
N THR A 209 10.73 -18.04 -12.81
CA THR A 209 11.09 -16.74 -13.40
C THR A 209 11.72 -15.78 -12.40
N GLY A 210 11.67 -16.09 -11.10
CA GLY A 210 12.10 -15.18 -10.04
C GLY A 210 11.17 -13.97 -9.92
N VAL A 211 9.92 -14.09 -10.36
CA VAL A 211 8.95 -13.00 -10.34
C VAL A 211 7.90 -13.29 -9.28
N VAL A 212 7.71 -12.33 -8.38
CA VAL A 212 6.65 -12.35 -7.38
C VAL A 212 5.65 -11.27 -7.74
N LYS A 213 4.38 -11.63 -7.88
CA LYS A 213 3.28 -10.69 -8.13
C LYS A 213 2.36 -10.68 -6.92
N ALA A 214 2.07 -9.50 -6.38
CA ALA A 214 0.99 -9.30 -5.42
C ALA A 214 -0.04 -8.35 -6.02
N GLU A 215 -1.19 -8.89 -6.40
CA GLU A 215 -2.34 -8.13 -6.92
C GLU A 215 -3.22 -7.71 -5.74
N THR A 216 -3.53 -6.41 -5.65
CA THR A 216 -4.34 -5.86 -4.57
C THR A 216 -5.77 -5.63 -5.04
N TRP A 217 -6.72 -6.44 -4.60
CA TRP A 217 -8.12 -6.29 -4.93
C TRP A 217 -8.80 -5.32 -3.96
N TYR A 218 -9.08 -4.11 -4.43
CA TYR A 218 -9.94 -3.19 -3.69
C TYR A 218 -11.39 -3.47 -3.98
N THR A 219 -12.17 -3.51 -2.91
CA THR A 219 -13.59 -3.25 -2.98
C THR A 219 -13.94 -2.06 -2.11
N ILE A 220 -14.27 -0.94 -2.73
CA ILE A 220 -14.84 0.22 -2.03
C ILE A 220 -16.35 0.14 -2.26
N GLY A 221 -17.11 -0.18 -1.22
CA GLY A 221 -18.54 -0.41 -1.28
C GLY A 221 -19.36 0.85 -1.56
N GLN A 222 -20.61 0.65 -2.00
CA GLN A 222 -21.52 1.75 -2.30
C GLN A 222 -21.79 2.62 -1.06
N VAL A 223 -21.97 3.93 -1.25
CA VAL A 223 -22.52 4.78 -0.18
C VAL A 223 -24.00 4.46 0.02
N THR A 224 -24.34 3.91 1.19
CA THR A 224 -25.70 3.50 1.52
C THR A 224 -26.45 4.52 2.37
N GLU A 225 -25.73 5.35 3.12
CA GLU A 225 -26.32 6.42 3.94
C GLU A 225 -25.42 7.66 3.90
N LEU A 226 -26.04 8.86 3.92
CA LEU A 226 -25.35 10.14 3.81
C LEU A 226 -25.97 11.15 4.80
N TRP A 227 -25.13 11.91 5.47
CA TRP A 227 -25.54 13.02 6.32
C TRP A 227 -24.74 14.27 5.97
N GLY A 228 -25.43 15.39 5.89
CA GLY A 228 -24.79 16.69 6.04
C GLY A 228 -24.65 17.00 7.53
N VAL A 229 -23.54 17.60 7.92
CA VAL A 229 -23.32 18.08 9.29
C VAL A 229 -23.05 19.57 9.22
N PHE A 230 -23.85 20.35 9.97
CA PHE A 230 -23.67 21.79 10.07
C PHE A 230 -23.63 22.19 11.55
N LEU A 231 -22.49 22.73 11.99
CA LEU A 231 -22.26 23.14 13.38
C LEU A 231 -22.61 22.05 14.40
N GLY A 232 -22.28 20.79 14.07
CA GLY A 232 -22.53 19.62 14.92
C GLY A 232 -23.97 19.09 14.88
N ILE A 233 -24.84 19.63 14.04
CA ILE A 233 -26.19 19.13 13.84
C ILE A 233 -26.21 18.31 12.55
N PRO A 234 -26.40 16.98 12.63
CA PRO A 234 -26.55 16.15 11.45
C PRO A 234 -27.96 16.24 10.86
N PHE A 235 -28.05 16.25 9.54
CA PHE A 235 -29.29 16.12 8.77
C PHE A 235 -29.10 15.08 7.68
N GLN A 236 -30.07 14.19 7.53
CA GLN A 236 -29.99 13.08 6.60
C GLN A 236 -30.18 13.56 5.16
N LEU A 237 -29.35 13.04 4.27
CA LEU A 237 -29.37 13.29 2.83
C LEU A 237 -29.55 11.98 2.08
N SER A 238 -29.96 12.06 0.82
CA SER A 238 -30.00 10.86 -0.01
C SER A 238 -28.58 10.55 -0.48
N PRO A 239 -28.13 9.27 -0.47
CA PRO A 239 -26.93 8.89 -1.19
C PRO A 239 -27.00 9.18 -2.70
N ARG A 240 -28.22 9.34 -3.26
CA ARG A 240 -28.42 9.78 -4.65
C ARG A 240 -28.10 11.26 -4.87
N ASP A 241 -27.90 12.02 -3.80
CA ASP A 241 -27.51 13.44 -3.87
C ASP A 241 -25.99 13.59 -4.07
N ILE A 242 -25.24 12.49 -4.04
CA ILE A 242 -23.82 12.46 -4.43
C ILE A 242 -23.73 12.85 -5.91
N PRO A 243 -22.99 13.92 -6.26
CA PRO A 243 -22.81 14.32 -7.65
C PRO A 243 -22.22 13.19 -8.50
N ASP A 244 -22.67 13.13 -9.75
CA ASP A 244 -22.21 12.17 -10.77
C ASP A 244 -20.82 12.48 -11.36
N THR A 245 -20.13 13.41 -10.70
CA THR A 245 -18.82 13.90 -11.06
C THR A 245 -17.81 13.70 -9.94
N LEU A 246 -18.15 12.95 -8.89
CA LEU A 246 -17.19 12.68 -7.83
C LEU A 246 -16.31 11.49 -8.21
N GLY A 247 -14.99 11.71 -8.20
CA GLY A 247 -13.99 10.65 -8.22
C GLY A 247 -13.62 10.24 -6.79
N ILE A 248 -13.08 9.04 -6.63
CA ILE A 248 -12.48 8.59 -5.37
C ILE A 248 -11.11 7.98 -5.65
N CYS A 249 -10.16 8.13 -4.74
CA CYS A 249 -8.85 7.51 -4.85
C CYS A 249 -8.42 6.81 -3.56
N ALA A 250 -7.71 5.70 -3.72
CA ALA A 250 -7.00 5.02 -2.63
C ALA A 250 -5.54 5.47 -2.61
N VAL A 251 -5.11 6.07 -1.50
CA VAL A 251 -3.77 6.63 -1.34
C VAL A 251 -2.92 5.66 -0.54
N HIS A 252 -1.76 5.32 -1.08
CA HIS A 252 -0.80 4.41 -0.50
C HIS A 252 0.49 5.11 -0.13
N PHE A 253 0.99 4.75 1.04
CA PHE A 253 2.30 5.11 1.53
C PHE A 253 3.23 3.90 1.39
N VAL A 254 4.17 3.96 0.44
CA VAL A 254 5.16 2.92 0.21
C VAL A 254 6.47 3.30 0.89
N THR A 255 7.06 2.34 1.59
CA THR A 255 8.39 2.44 2.17
C THR A 255 9.25 1.29 1.69
N VAL A 256 10.40 1.60 1.12
CA VAL A 256 11.42 0.61 0.77
C VAL A 256 12.53 0.66 1.80
N PHE A 257 12.94 -0.50 2.30
CA PHE A 257 14.01 -0.77 3.24
C PHE A 257 15.03 -1.69 2.56
N THR A 258 16.30 -1.29 2.49
CA THR A 258 17.33 -2.05 1.73
C THR A 258 18.64 -2.10 2.50
N SER A 259 19.47 -3.13 2.30
CA SER A 259 20.83 -3.16 2.86
C SER A 259 21.81 -2.30 2.05
N LYS A 260 22.16 -1.10 2.56
CA LYS A 260 23.41 -0.34 2.28
C LYS A 260 23.74 0.02 0.83
N TYR A 261 22.87 0.71 0.09
CA TYR A 261 23.25 1.43 -1.13
C TYR A 261 22.40 2.69 -1.33
N GLN A 262 22.92 3.72 -2.00
CA GLN A 262 22.22 4.99 -2.20
C GLN A 262 20.86 4.72 -2.84
N GLY A 263 19.85 5.40 -2.28
CA GLY A 263 18.44 5.05 -2.37
C GLY A 263 17.87 4.89 -3.77
N PRO A 264 16.58 4.52 -3.85
CA PRO A 264 15.86 4.47 -5.10
C PRO A 264 15.89 5.85 -5.77
N ALA A 265 16.72 6.03 -6.79
CA ALA A 265 16.35 6.90 -7.91
C ALA A 265 15.27 6.17 -8.69
N MET A 266 14.07 6.60 -8.36
CA MET A 266 12.97 6.59 -9.28
C MET A 266 13.45 7.34 -10.54
N ASN A 267 13.65 6.60 -11.62
CA ASN A 267 13.83 7.22 -12.93
C ASN A 267 12.46 7.74 -13.35
N GLN A 268 12.11 8.92 -12.84
CA GLN A 268 11.15 9.91 -13.32
C GLN A 268 11.01 10.96 -12.20
N THR A 269 11.51 12.18 -12.47
CA THR A 269 11.21 13.46 -11.79
C THR A 269 10.33 13.42 -10.52
N GLY A 270 10.92 13.10 -9.35
CA GLY A 270 10.19 13.12 -8.07
C GLY A 270 11.04 13.15 -6.80
N THR A 271 12.36 13.35 -6.89
CA THR A 271 13.26 13.34 -5.72
C THR A 271 13.30 14.65 -4.93
N THR A 272 12.38 15.54 -5.20
CA THR A 272 11.90 16.61 -4.31
C THR A 272 10.39 16.59 -4.46
N ILE A 273 9.65 16.63 -3.35
CA ILE A 273 8.20 16.90 -3.38
C ILE A 273 8.06 18.32 -3.97
N ASP A 274 7.97 18.43 -5.29
CA ASP A 274 7.30 19.53 -5.94
C ASP A 274 5.81 19.20 -5.79
N THR A 275 5.10 19.99 -4.99
CA THR A 275 3.79 19.69 -4.41
C THR A 275 2.65 19.85 -5.42
N ASP A 276 2.77 19.24 -6.58
CA ASP A 276 1.91 19.54 -7.70
C ASP A 276 1.54 18.21 -8.41
N ILE A 277 0.30 17.75 -8.21
CA ILE A 277 -0.27 16.53 -8.80
C ILE A 277 -0.57 16.81 -10.27
N ASN A 278 0.48 16.94 -11.08
CA ASN A 278 0.35 17.57 -12.39
C ASN A 278 0.08 16.60 -13.55
N ALA A 279 0.22 15.27 -13.37
CA ALA A 279 -0.05 14.31 -14.45
C ALA A 279 -0.29 12.87 -13.96
N PRO A 280 -1.12 12.09 -14.68
CA PRO A 280 -1.14 10.64 -14.58
C PRO A 280 0.24 10.05 -14.84
N VAL A 281 0.56 8.98 -14.13
CA VAL A 281 1.71 8.14 -14.46
C VAL A 281 1.24 7.10 -15.47
N ASP A 282 1.65 7.27 -16.73
CA ASP A 282 1.27 6.37 -17.84
C ASP A 282 2.09 5.06 -17.84
N ASP A 283 3.21 5.02 -17.10
CA ASP A 283 4.11 3.88 -16.97
C ASP A 283 4.09 3.30 -15.54
N ASP A 284 4.50 2.04 -15.41
CA ASP A 284 4.64 1.43 -14.09
C ASP A 284 5.73 2.12 -13.26
N ILE A 285 5.48 2.29 -11.96
CA ILE A 285 6.43 2.91 -11.03
C ILE A 285 7.51 1.89 -10.70
N VAL A 286 8.75 2.13 -11.14
CA VAL A 286 9.88 1.21 -10.90
C VAL A 286 10.73 1.69 -9.73
N LEU A 287 10.80 0.85 -8.70
CA LEU A 287 11.68 1.01 -7.54
C LEU A 287 12.98 0.24 -7.77
N LYS A 288 14.09 0.96 -7.64
CA LYS A 288 15.43 0.43 -7.85
C LYS A 288 16.27 0.45 -6.58
N VAL A 289 17.25 -0.43 -6.51
CA VAL A 289 18.21 -0.53 -5.42
C VAL A 289 19.63 -0.55 -5.97
N GLY A 290 20.62 -0.40 -5.08
CA GLY A 290 22.01 -0.52 -5.48
C GLY A 290 22.55 0.66 -6.27
N ASP A 291 22.35 1.89 -5.80
CA ASP A 291 22.70 3.11 -6.55
C ASP A 291 22.01 3.16 -7.94
N ASN A 292 20.80 2.57 -8.03
CA ASN A 292 19.96 2.51 -9.24
C ASN A 292 20.41 1.56 -10.33
N SER A 293 21.29 0.63 -9.97
CA SER A 293 21.74 -0.42 -10.87
C SER A 293 20.71 -1.54 -11.05
N GLU A 294 19.88 -1.81 -10.05
CA GLU A 294 19.04 -3.00 -10.02
C GLU A 294 17.56 -2.69 -9.78
N ARG A 295 16.65 -3.39 -10.47
CA ARG A 295 15.20 -3.29 -10.23
C ARG A 295 14.83 -4.19 -9.06
N ALA A 296 14.26 -3.61 -8.01
CA ALA A 296 13.72 -4.40 -6.89
C ALA A 296 12.23 -4.66 -7.09
N MET A 297 11.47 -3.64 -7.45
CA MET A 297 10.01 -3.73 -7.53
C MET A 297 9.45 -2.82 -8.61
N GLN A 298 8.29 -3.19 -9.10
CA GLN A 298 7.48 -2.41 -10.02
C GLN A 298 6.05 -2.38 -9.51
N ILE A 299 5.45 -1.19 -9.46
CA ILE A 299 4.03 -1.01 -9.15
C ILE A 299 3.34 -0.80 -10.49
N GLY A 300 2.69 -1.85 -10.97
CA GLY A 300 1.91 -1.85 -12.18
C GLY A 300 0.44 -1.61 -11.91
N THR A 301 -0.28 -1.21 -12.95
CA THR A 301 -1.68 -0.81 -12.84
C THR A 301 -2.49 -1.63 -13.84
N ARG A 302 -3.61 -2.22 -13.42
CA ARG A 302 -4.52 -2.92 -14.35
C ARG A 302 -5.18 -1.93 -15.33
N GLY A 303 -5.06 -0.64 -15.06
CA GLY A 303 -5.52 0.47 -15.88
C GLY A 303 -7.05 0.60 -15.97
N THR A 304 -7.83 -0.34 -15.40
CA THR A 304 -9.30 -0.32 -15.48
C THR A 304 -10.02 -0.73 -14.20
N PHE A 305 -11.23 -0.22 -13.96
CA PHE A 305 -12.12 -0.57 -12.84
C PHE A 305 -13.58 -0.67 -13.30
N ASP A 306 -14.38 -1.37 -12.51
CA ASP A 306 -15.83 -1.48 -12.70
C ASP A 306 -16.60 -0.73 -11.62
N LEU A 307 -17.78 -0.20 -11.97
CA LEU A 307 -18.75 0.36 -11.05
C LEU A 307 -19.99 -0.53 -10.95
N VAL A 308 -20.31 -1.00 -9.75
CA VAL A 308 -21.45 -1.89 -9.51
C VAL A 308 -22.47 -1.20 -8.58
N ASN A 309 -23.74 -1.26 -8.96
CA ASN A 309 -24.84 -0.88 -8.09
C ASN A 309 -25.22 -2.07 -7.21
N GLU A 310 -24.91 -2.01 -5.92
CA GLU A 310 -25.12 -3.12 -4.99
C GLU A 310 -26.59 -3.43 -4.76
N THR A 311 -27.46 -2.41 -4.86
CA THR A 311 -28.91 -2.60 -4.65
C THR A 311 -29.53 -3.46 -5.76
N SER A 312 -29.05 -3.32 -6.99
CA SER A 312 -29.56 -4.03 -8.17
C SER A 312 -28.67 -5.19 -8.63
N GLY A 313 -27.42 -5.24 -8.17
CA GLY A 313 -26.38 -6.15 -8.66
C GLY A 313 -25.89 -5.84 -10.08
N GLN A 314 -26.29 -4.71 -10.68
CA GLN A 314 -25.94 -4.36 -12.05
C GLN A 314 -24.62 -3.60 -12.14
N VAL A 315 -23.80 -3.96 -13.12
CA VAL A 315 -22.64 -3.15 -13.53
C VAL A 315 -23.15 -1.87 -14.20
N VAL A 316 -22.86 -0.73 -13.60
CA VAL A 316 -23.23 0.61 -14.07
C VAL A 316 -22.22 1.11 -15.11
N LYS A 317 -20.94 0.88 -14.86
CA LYS A 317 -19.84 1.13 -15.81
C LYS A 317 -18.86 -0.04 -15.74
N ASN A 318 -18.33 -0.45 -16.88
CA ASN A 318 -17.38 -1.55 -17.01
C ASN A 318 -16.09 -1.04 -17.64
N ASP A 319 -14.94 -1.61 -17.26
CA ASP A 319 -13.63 -1.34 -17.84
C ASP A 319 -13.28 0.17 -17.93
N GLN A 320 -13.67 0.96 -16.93
CA GLN A 320 -13.38 2.39 -16.88
C GLN A 320 -11.91 2.63 -16.56
N PRO A 321 -11.23 3.62 -17.15
CA PRO A 321 -9.80 3.81 -16.91
C PRO A 321 -9.51 4.23 -15.47
N ALA A 322 -8.75 3.41 -14.74
CA ALA A 322 -8.17 3.79 -13.46
C ALA A 322 -6.88 4.56 -13.70
N MET A 323 -6.62 5.59 -12.90
CA MET A 323 -5.50 6.51 -13.11
C MET A 323 -4.58 6.50 -11.90
N ASN A 324 -3.27 6.56 -12.13
CA ASN A 324 -2.29 6.54 -11.05
C ASN A 324 -1.54 7.86 -10.99
N ALA A 325 -1.23 8.30 -9.78
CA ALA A 325 -0.49 9.53 -9.55
C ALA A 325 0.49 9.37 -8.41
N ILE A 326 1.63 10.05 -8.52
CA ILE A 326 2.46 10.34 -7.36
C ILE A 326 1.80 11.52 -6.65
N VAL A 327 1.50 11.36 -5.36
CA VAL A 327 0.80 12.38 -4.57
C VAL A 327 1.82 13.18 -3.77
N GLY A 328 1.69 14.51 -3.80
CA GLY A 328 2.41 15.38 -2.88
C GLY A 328 1.66 15.53 -1.55
N ALA A 329 2.36 15.48 -0.42
CA ALA A 329 1.77 15.78 0.88
C ALA A 329 1.90 17.29 1.18
N HIS A 330 0.79 17.98 1.40
CA HIS A 330 0.77 19.32 1.99
C HIS A 330 1.10 19.28 3.49
N ALA A 331 1.45 20.43 4.07
CA ALA A 331 1.79 20.53 5.49
C ALA A 331 0.66 20.06 6.43
N VAL A 332 -0.61 20.18 6.01
CA VAL A 332 -1.77 19.67 6.75
C VAL A 332 -1.94 18.15 6.61
N ASP A 333 -1.55 17.58 5.47
CA ASP A 333 -1.53 16.13 5.23
C ASP A 333 -0.52 15.47 6.15
N LEU A 334 0.62 16.14 6.38
CA LEU A 334 1.65 15.68 7.30
C LEU A 334 1.08 15.39 8.70
N LEU A 335 0.07 16.14 9.17
CA LEU A 335 -0.57 15.88 10.46
C LEU A 335 -1.48 14.63 10.42
N LEU A 336 -2.15 14.37 9.29
CA LEU A 336 -2.97 13.18 9.09
C LEU A 336 -2.11 11.91 9.00
N VAL A 337 -0.87 12.03 8.52
CA VAL A 337 -0.03 10.89 8.14
C VAL A 337 1.23 10.70 8.99
N ALA A 338 1.65 11.69 9.79
CA ALA A 338 2.87 11.56 10.59
C ALA A 338 2.82 10.37 11.55
N TRP A 339 1.65 10.05 12.11
CA TRP A 339 1.49 8.87 12.96
C TRP A 339 1.55 7.57 12.16
N GLN A 340 1.09 7.58 10.90
CA GLN A 340 1.20 6.46 9.96
C GLN A 340 2.67 6.19 9.60
N LEU A 341 3.48 7.23 9.41
CA LEU A 341 4.93 7.09 9.23
C LEU A 341 5.58 6.36 10.41
N GLY A 342 5.26 6.79 11.63
CA GLY A 342 5.79 6.16 12.85
C GLY A 342 5.33 4.69 12.97
N PHE A 343 4.06 4.42 12.73
CA PHE A 343 3.52 3.05 12.73
C PHE A 343 4.18 2.17 11.67
N GLY A 344 4.20 2.62 10.41
CA GLY A 344 4.79 1.88 9.30
C GLY A 344 6.27 1.61 9.53
N ALA A 345 7.04 2.60 9.98
CA ALA A 345 8.44 2.42 10.35
C ALA A 345 8.61 1.43 11.50
N GLY A 346 7.81 1.52 12.56
CA GLY A 346 7.87 0.61 13.71
C GLY A 346 7.52 -0.83 13.33
N ALA A 347 6.37 -1.05 12.69
CA ALA A 347 5.91 -2.37 12.29
C ALA A 347 6.85 -3.02 11.25
N MET A 348 7.27 -2.28 10.21
CA MET A 348 8.25 -2.79 9.24
C MET A 348 9.58 -3.13 9.90
N SER A 349 10.03 -2.34 10.88
CA SER A 349 11.27 -2.63 11.60
C SER A 349 11.18 -3.91 12.45
N VAL A 350 10.01 -4.23 12.99
CA VAL A 350 9.79 -5.52 13.69
C VAL A 350 9.93 -6.67 12.71
N PHE A 351 9.22 -6.64 11.57
CA PHE A 351 9.35 -7.69 10.55
C PHE A 351 10.78 -7.77 10.00
N ALA A 352 11.41 -6.64 9.69
CA ALA A 352 12.77 -6.62 9.17
C ALA A 352 13.79 -7.17 10.17
N TYR A 353 13.67 -6.82 11.45
CA TYR A 353 14.54 -7.35 12.49
C TYR A 353 14.31 -8.84 12.73
N ALA A 354 13.05 -9.29 12.67
CA ALA A 354 12.71 -10.68 12.91
C ALA A 354 13.11 -11.62 11.76
N LEU A 355 13.13 -11.12 10.53
CA LEU A 355 13.36 -11.93 9.33
C LEU A 355 14.80 -11.83 8.78
N SER A 356 15.64 -10.92 9.28
CA SER A 356 16.98 -10.66 8.72
C SER A 356 18.11 -10.72 9.75
N ASP A 357 18.97 -11.72 9.63
CA ASP A 357 20.24 -11.81 10.35
C ASP A 357 21.13 -10.58 10.12
N TYR A 358 21.11 -10.03 8.89
CA TYR A 358 21.89 -8.84 8.55
C TYR A 358 21.38 -7.63 9.37
N VAL A 359 20.07 -7.43 9.47
CA VAL A 359 19.47 -6.40 10.31
C VAL A 359 19.87 -6.60 11.78
N GLN A 360 19.70 -7.80 12.32
CA GLN A 360 20.06 -8.11 13.71
C GLN A 360 21.55 -7.86 14.00
N SER A 361 22.44 -8.06 13.02
CA SER A 361 23.88 -7.79 13.15
C SER A 361 24.24 -6.30 13.19
N LYS A 362 23.34 -5.43 12.72
CA LYS A 362 23.57 -3.98 12.56
C LYS A 362 22.86 -3.13 13.59
N TYR A 363 21.65 -3.53 13.95
CA TYR A 363 20.78 -2.78 14.85
C TYR A 363 20.63 -3.53 16.17
N SER A 364 20.49 -2.79 17.25
CA SER A 364 20.37 -3.38 18.59
C SER A 364 18.94 -3.83 18.94
N SER A 365 17.95 -3.35 18.19
CA SER A 365 16.53 -3.66 18.37
C SER A 365 15.70 -3.17 17.17
N PRO A 366 14.43 -3.63 17.04
CA PRO A 366 13.48 -3.04 16.09
C PRO A 366 13.32 -1.53 16.26
N MET A 367 13.34 -1.03 17.50
CA MET A 367 13.21 0.40 17.79
C MET A 367 14.43 1.21 17.32
N ASP A 368 15.64 0.67 17.47
CA ASP A 368 16.87 1.28 16.96
C ASP A 368 16.84 1.37 15.43
N LEU A 369 16.40 0.30 14.75
CA LEU A 369 16.16 0.31 13.31
C LEU A 369 15.12 1.38 12.91
N ALA A 370 13.96 1.40 13.57
CA ALA A 370 12.90 2.36 13.26
C ALA A 370 13.39 3.80 13.40
N GLN A 371 14.05 4.13 14.51
CA GLN A 371 14.57 5.48 14.76
C GLN A 371 15.61 5.91 13.73
N ARG A 372 16.54 5.02 13.37
CA ARG A 372 17.59 5.33 12.38
C ARG A 372 17.07 5.36 10.95
N SER A 373 16.06 4.54 10.62
CA SER A 373 15.46 4.50 9.29
C SER A 373 14.78 5.82 8.89
N LEU A 374 14.33 6.60 9.87
CA LEU A 374 13.68 7.90 9.68
C LEU A 374 14.68 9.07 9.56
N VAL A 375 15.98 8.85 9.78
CA VAL A 375 17.00 9.88 9.66
C VAL A 375 17.45 10.00 8.20
N PRO A 376 17.23 11.15 7.53
CA PRO A 376 17.74 11.35 6.19
C PRO A 376 19.27 11.22 6.19
N ALA A 377 19.81 10.34 5.34
CA ALA A 377 21.24 10.01 5.24
C ALA A 377 21.81 9.10 6.36
N ASN A 378 21.03 8.15 6.87
CA ASN A 378 21.59 7.07 7.69
C ASN A 378 22.64 6.27 6.89
N GLU A 379 23.89 6.31 7.33
CA GLU A 379 25.02 5.58 6.72
C GLU A 379 25.01 4.08 7.04
N ASP A 380 24.22 3.64 8.04
CA ASP A 380 24.20 2.26 8.54
C ASP A 380 23.40 1.28 7.64
N GLY A 381 22.73 1.81 6.61
CA GLY A 381 22.32 1.02 5.46
C GLY A 381 20.81 0.92 5.23
N PHE A 382 19.98 0.87 6.27
CA PHE A 382 18.52 0.89 6.13
C PHE A 382 17.97 2.32 6.29
N ASN A 383 17.39 2.84 5.20
CA ASN A 383 16.66 4.10 5.16
C ASN A 383 15.23 3.81 4.70
N ALA A 384 14.24 4.40 5.37
CA ALA A 384 12.87 4.43 4.88
C ALA A 384 12.78 5.47 3.77
N TYR A 385 12.47 5.05 2.54
CA TYR A 385 12.19 5.98 1.44
C TYR A 385 10.69 6.15 1.27
N PRO A 386 10.10 7.23 1.81
CA PRO A 386 8.67 7.47 1.71
C PRO A 386 8.27 7.84 0.28
N MET A 387 7.33 7.10 -0.29
CA MET A 387 6.65 7.45 -1.54
C MET A 387 5.14 7.40 -1.33
N TRP A 388 4.45 8.38 -1.90
CA TRP A 388 3.00 8.44 -1.90
C TRP A 388 2.52 8.22 -3.33
N TYR A 389 1.64 7.25 -3.51
CA TYR A 389 0.96 7.07 -4.78
C TYR A 389 -0.54 6.91 -4.55
N ALA A 390 -1.34 7.38 -5.49
CA ALA A 390 -2.80 7.21 -5.47
C ALA A 390 -3.22 6.39 -6.67
N VAL A 391 -4.19 5.51 -6.43
CA VAL A 391 -4.99 4.87 -7.46
C VAL A 391 -6.34 5.58 -7.49
N SER A 392 -6.65 6.23 -8.59
CA SER A 392 -7.83 7.06 -8.78
C SER A 392 -8.89 6.36 -9.63
N PHE A 393 -10.14 6.55 -9.22
CA PHE A 393 -11.36 6.04 -9.84
C PHE A 393 -12.25 7.22 -10.23
N PRO A 394 -12.03 7.79 -11.43
CA PRO A 394 -12.83 8.88 -11.99
C PRO A 394 -14.33 8.56 -12.06
N GLU A 395 -15.19 9.57 -11.97
CA GLU A 395 -16.65 9.42 -12.08
C GLU A 395 -17.25 8.25 -11.25
N TRP A 396 -16.76 8.04 -10.03
CA TRP A 396 -17.10 6.96 -9.10
C TRP A 396 -18.59 6.95 -8.70
N ASN A 397 -19.16 8.14 -8.48
CA ASN A 397 -20.60 8.34 -8.31
C ASN A 397 -21.22 7.58 -7.12
N GLY A 398 -20.41 7.24 -6.11
CA GLY A 398 -20.86 6.54 -4.92
C GLY A 398 -21.11 5.03 -5.10
N TYR A 399 -20.77 4.44 -6.26
CA TYR A 399 -20.98 3.02 -6.57
C TYR A 399 -19.87 2.12 -6.03
N LYS A 400 -20.05 0.80 -6.08
CA LYS A 400 -18.99 -0.11 -5.68
C LYS A 400 -17.85 -0.11 -6.72
N VAL A 401 -16.62 0.16 -6.28
CA VAL A 401 -15.40 0.04 -7.11
C VAL A 401 -14.81 -1.35 -6.92
N VAL A 402 -14.38 -1.98 -8.02
CA VAL A 402 -13.53 -3.17 -8.01
C VAL A 402 -12.30 -2.90 -8.87
N HIS A 403 -11.10 -2.97 -8.29
CA HIS A 403 -9.85 -2.62 -9.00
C HIS A 403 -8.59 -3.27 -8.39
N ASP A 404 -7.57 -3.46 -9.24
CA ASP A 404 -6.26 -4.03 -8.89
C ASP A 404 -5.07 -3.16 -9.34
N PRO A 405 -4.22 -2.67 -8.41
CA PRO A 405 -2.80 -2.49 -8.69
C PRO A 405 -2.04 -3.79 -8.46
N THR A 406 -0.92 -3.94 -9.16
CA THR A 406 -0.06 -5.12 -9.09
C THR A 406 1.34 -4.72 -8.65
N TYR A 407 1.77 -5.22 -7.52
CA TYR A 407 3.16 -5.18 -7.09
C TYR A 407 3.92 -6.33 -7.75
N THR A 408 4.97 -6.04 -8.50
CA THR A 408 5.86 -7.03 -9.13
C THR A 408 7.25 -6.89 -8.53
N ALA A 409 7.67 -7.87 -7.73
CA ALA A 409 9.02 -7.99 -7.20
C ALA A 409 9.86 -8.92 -8.08
N TYR A 410 11.14 -8.58 -8.20
CA TYR A 410 12.14 -9.36 -8.94
C TYR A 410 13.11 -9.97 -7.92
N THR A 411 13.21 -11.29 -7.90
CA THR A 411 13.93 -12.06 -6.88
C THR A 411 15.04 -12.93 -7.48
N ASN A 412 15.91 -13.44 -6.62
CA ASN A 412 16.93 -14.42 -6.95
C ASN A 412 16.43 -15.88 -7.01
N MET A 413 15.13 -16.16 -6.81
CA MET A 413 14.60 -17.54 -6.78
C MET A 413 15.00 -18.36 -8.02
N HIS A 414 15.00 -17.73 -9.21
CA HIS A 414 15.39 -18.41 -10.46
C HIS A 414 16.91 -18.64 -10.61
N LEU A 415 17.74 -18.12 -9.71
CA LEU A 415 19.17 -18.37 -9.71
C LEU A 415 19.42 -19.73 -9.06
N ASP A 416 19.17 -20.80 -9.84
CA ASP A 416 19.60 -22.15 -9.51
C ASP A 416 21.04 -22.09 -8.95
N ASP A 417 21.20 -22.70 -7.79
CA ASP A 417 22.42 -22.82 -7.02
C ASP A 417 23.54 -23.41 -7.90
N THR A 418 24.23 -22.53 -8.61
CA THR A 418 25.43 -22.86 -9.41
C THR A 418 26.67 -22.88 -8.51
N SER A 419 26.50 -23.19 -7.23
CA SER A 419 27.57 -23.70 -6.36
C SER A 419 27.89 -25.17 -6.70
N GLY A 420 28.15 -25.46 -7.98
CA GLY A 420 28.51 -26.81 -8.38
C GLY A 420 28.69 -26.97 -9.88
N THR A 421 29.92 -26.75 -10.36
CA THR A 421 30.40 -26.93 -11.74
C THR A 421 29.92 -25.91 -12.76
N LEU A 422 30.86 -25.08 -13.25
CA LEU A 422 30.71 -24.28 -14.47
C LEU A 422 30.25 -25.21 -15.62
N ASN A 423 28.97 -25.13 -15.99
CA ASN A 423 28.48 -25.76 -17.20
C ASN A 423 28.89 -24.91 -18.41
N ILE A 424 30.10 -25.16 -18.88
CA ILE A 424 30.71 -24.57 -20.09
C ILE A 424 29.78 -24.71 -21.32
N GLY A 425 28.85 -25.67 -21.31
CA GLY A 425 27.84 -25.83 -22.36
C GLY A 425 26.84 -24.68 -22.48
N GLY A 426 26.38 -24.12 -21.36
CA GLY A 426 25.43 -22.99 -21.36
C GLY A 426 26.05 -21.71 -21.91
N LEU A 427 27.32 -21.47 -21.59
CA LEU A 427 28.06 -20.30 -22.06
C LEU A 427 28.38 -20.39 -23.57
N ILE A 428 28.59 -21.61 -24.09
CA ILE A 428 28.76 -21.84 -25.54
C ILE A 428 27.45 -21.60 -26.29
N VAL A 429 26.30 -22.00 -25.73
CA VAL A 429 24.98 -21.75 -26.34
C VAL A 429 24.65 -20.26 -26.34
N LEU A 430 24.92 -19.55 -25.24
CA LEU A 430 24.72 -18.10 -25.16
C LEU A 430 25.61 -17.34 -26.16
N MET A 431 26.90 -17.73 -26.28
CA MET A 431 27.82 -17.16 -27.27
C MET A 431 27.39 -17.47 -28.71
N ALA A 432 26.85 -18.67 -28.98
CA ALA A 432 26.32 -19.01 -30.29
C ALA A 432 25.09 -18.18 -30.67
N ILE A 433 24.20 -17.89 -29.70
CA ILE A 433 23.03 -17.03 -29.90
C ILE A 433 23.49 -15.58 -30.19
N ILE A 434 24.46 -15.05 -29.44
CA ILE A 434 24.99 -13.71 -29.66
C ILE A 434 25.65 -13.58 -31.05
N VAL A 435 26.47 -14.56 -31.45
CA VAL A 435 27.10 -14.58 -32.77
C VAL A 435 26.06 -14.68 -33.89
N PHE A 436 24.99 -15.47 -33.69
CA PHE A 436 23.89 -15.58 -34.65
C PHE A 436 23.13 -14.25 -34.79
N ILE A 437 22.82 -13.57 -33.68
CA ILE A 437 22.15 -12.26 -33.70
C ILE A 437 23.03 -11.22 -34.41
N ILE A 438 24.33 -11.18 -34.12
CA ILE A 438 25.27 -10.26 -34.79
C ILE A 438 25.32 -10.55 -36.31
N ALA A 439 25.34 -11.82 -36.72
CA ALA A 439 25.34 -12.20 -38.12
C ALA A 439 24.04 -11.79 -38.84
N VAL A 440 22.88 -11.98 -38.19
CA VAL A 440 21.56 -11.57 -38.73
C VAL A 440 21.48 -10.04 -38.85
N VAL A 441 21.90 -9.31 -37.83
CA VAL A 441 21.92 -7.83 -37.85
C VAL A 441 22.87 -7.31 -38.93
N ALA A 442 24.06 -7.89 -39.08
CA ALA A 442 25.00 -7.53 -40.14
C ALA A 442 24.42 -7.79 -41.54
N LEU A 443 23.69 -8.89 -41.73
CA LEU A 443 23.06 -9.23 -43.00
C LEU A 443 21.88 -8.30 -43.36
N VAL A 444 21.11 -7.86 -42.35
CA VAL A 444 20.02 -6.89 -42.53
C VAL A 444 20.57 -5.48 -42.82
N VAL A 445 21.65 -5.07 -42.15
CA VAL A 445 22.28 -3.76 -42.36
C VAL A 445 23.00 -3.68 -43.71
N THR A 446 23.65 -4.76 -44.15
CA THR A 446 24.31 -4.80 -45.47
C THR A 446 23.30 -4.81 -46.62
N ARG A 447 22.11 -5.42 -46.45
CA ARG A 447 21.02 -5.32 -47.44
C ARG A 447 20.41 -3.93 -47.57
N ARG A 448 20.41 -3.11 -46.51
CA ARG A 448 19.89 -1.73 -46.55
C ARG A 448 20.83 -0.71 -47.19
N LYS A 449 22.11 -1.02 -47.35
CA LYS A 449 23.09 -0.11 -48.00
C LYS A 449 23.27 -0.37 -49.50
N GLY A 450 22.57 -1.36 -50.07
CA GLY A 450 22.62 -1.73 -51.48
C GLY A 450 21.30 -1.54 -52.24
N ALA A 451 20.34 -0.79 -51.67
CA ALA A 451 19.08 -0.40 -52.30
C ALA A 451 19.03 1.12 -52.49
#